data_AF-A0A3D6BTY7-F1
#
_entry.id   AF-A0A3D6BTY7-F1
#
_cell.length_a   1.000
_cell.length_b   1.000
_cell.length_c   1.000
_cell.angle_alpha   90.00
_cell.angle_beta   90.00
_cell.angle_gamma   90.00
#
_symmetry.space_group_name_H-M   'P 1'
#
loop_
_entity.id
_entity.type
_entity.pdbx_description
1 polymer ?
#
loop_
_entity_poly.entity_id
_entity_poly.type
_entity_poly.pdbx_seq_one_letter_code
_entity_poly.pdbx_strand_id
1 'polypeptide(L)'
;MEKYLEIIKNAYTGYWNYLIKEITSFSYWDNYFYGLIIISLAVWILEILFPWRKNQALFRKDFWLDTFYMFFNFFLLNLIVFIALSNTVAEIFNDILGLVGLSLSSFQLFEVNKLPKPWGLFIFFIVADFVQWNTHRLLHRVPFLWNFHKVHHSVKEMGFAAHLRYHWMEPVVYKSILYIPLAIIGGFEAQDVALVHFFNITIGHLNHANLGWDYGKLKYIFNNPKMHIWHHAKKLPKHARFGVNYGLTLR
;
A
#
# COMPACT_ATOMS: atom_id res chain seq x y z
N MET A 1 -0.56 11.81 31.56
CA MET A 1 0.38 12.41 30.59
C MET A 1 1.64 11.56 30.45
N GLU A 2 2.25 11.11 31.55
CA GLU A 2 3.43 10.23 31.54
C GLU A 2 3.21 8.90 30.78
N LYS A 3 2.10 8.19 31.01
CA LYS A 3 1.71 6.97 30.27
C LYS A 3 1.81 7.18 28.74
N TYR A 4 1.24 8.25 28.20
CA TYR A 4 1.22 8.49 26.75
C TYR A 4 2.60 8.89 26.17
N LEU A 5 3.40 9.65 26.93
CA LEU A 5 4.76 9.99 26.52
C LEU A 5 5.67 8.75 26.45
N GLU A 6 5.52 7.84 27.41
CA GLU A 6 6.23 6.57 27.42
C GLU A 6 5.83 5.67 26.25
N ILE A 7 4.53 5.62 25.94
CA ILE A 7 3.98 4.90 24.78
C ILE A 7 4.60 5.40 23.47
N ILE A 8 4.60 6.72 23.27
CA ILE A 8 5.19 7.35 22.10
C ILE A 8 6.67 6.99 22.01
N LYS A 9 7.43 7.21 23.09
CA LYS A 9 8.87 6.91 23.14
C LYS A 9 9.15 5.45 22.80
N ASN A 10 8.42 4.51 23.40
CA ASN A 10 8.58 3.08 23.16
C ASN A 10 8.23 2.69 21.72
N ALA A 11 7.20 3.31 21.12
CA ALA A 11 6.85 3.07 19.72
C ALA A 11 7.95 3.56 18.76
N TYR A 12 8.50 4.76 18.98
CA TYR A 12 9.58 5.30 18.16
C TYR A 12 10.89 4.51 18.32
N THR A 13 11.30 4.21 19.55
CA THR A 13 12.50 3.41 19.81
C THR A 13 12.33 1.97 19.30
N GLY A 14 11.16 1.37 19.50
CA GLY A 14 10.83 0.05 18.97
C GLY A 14 10.88 0.00 17.45
N TYR A 15 10.29 1.00 16.78
CA TYR A 15 10.36 1.10 15.33
C TYR A 15 11.78 1.34 14.83
N TRP A 16 12.57 2.18 15.51
CA TRP A 16 13.96 2.40 15.15
C TRP A 16 14.76 1.09 15.18
N ASN A 17 14.62 0.31 16.25
CA ASN A 17 15.27 -0.99 16.36
C ASN A 17 14.79 -1.97 15.29
N TYR A 18 13.49 -1.98 14.99
CA TYR A 18 12.91 -2.75 13.88
C TYR A 18 13.52 -2.34 12.53
N LEU A 19 13.59 -1.04 12.23
CA LEU A 19 14.14 -0.51 10.99
C LEU A 19 15.62 -0.88 10.82
N ILE A 20 16.42 -0.73 11.88
CA ILE A 20 17.83 -1.14 11.85
C ILE A 20 17.93 -2.65 11.60
N LYS A 21 17.10 -3.48 12.25
CA LYS A 21 17.07 -4.92 12.02
C LYS A 21 16.68 -5.28 10.59
N GLU A 22 15.67 -4.63 10.02
CA GLU A 22 15.26 -4.79 8.63
C GLU A 22 16.41 -4.50 7.65
N ILE A 23 17.16 -3.43 7.88
CA ILE A 23 18.28 -3.03 7.02
C ILE A 23 19.51 -3.93 7.19
N THR A 24 19.77 -4.41 8.41
CA THR A 24 21.02 -5.11 8.75
C THR A 24 20.91 -6.63 8.73
N SER A 25 19.70 -7.20 8.80
CA SER A 25 19.49 -8.64 8.95
C SER A 25 18.70 -9.23 7.80
N PHE A 26 19.35 -10.01 6.94
CA PHE A 26 18.73 -10.74 5.83
C PHE A 26 18.05 -12.07 6.26
N SER A 27 17.65 -12.22 7.53
CA SER A 27 17.45 -13.57 8.11
C SER A 27 16.05 -14.15 8.02
N TYR A 28 15.08 -13.45 7.42
CA TYR A 28 13.67 -13.87 7.37
C TYR A 28 13.02 -13.45 6.05
N TRP A 29 12.05 -14.25 5.58
CA TRP A 29 11.42 -14.09 4.26
C TRP A 29 10.55 -12.84 4.18
N ASP A 30 9.98 -12.42 5.31
CA ASP A 30 9.09 -11.27 5.44
C ASP A 30 9.83 -9.95 5.72
N ASN A 31 11.14 -9.89 5.44
CA ASN A 31 11.92 -8.67 5.54
C ASN A 31 11.47 -7.66 4.46
N TYR A 32 10.91 -6.55 4.92
CA TYR A 32 10.36 -5.47 4.11
C TYR A 32 11.44 -4.72 3.34
N PHE A 33 12.63 -4.52 3.90
CA PHE A 33 13.73 -3.83 3.21
C PHE A 33 14.20 -4.59 1.96
N TYR A 34 14.59 -5.85 2.13
CA TYR A 34 15.06 -6.66 1.02
C TYR A 34 13.92 -7.10 0.11
N GLY A 35 12.72 -7.35 0.65
CA GLY A 35 11.54 -7.62 -0.15
C GLY A 35 11.21 -6.49 -1.14
N LEU A 36 11.26 -5.23 -0.68
CA LEU A 36 11.09 -4.06 -1.56
C LEU A 36 12.17 -4.01 -2.65
N ILE A 37 13.44 -4.21 -2.29
CA ILE A 37 14.55 -4.19 -3.24
C ILE A 37 14.39 -5.30 -4.29
N ILE A 38 14.10 -6.53 -3.86
CA ILE A 38 13.96 -7.69 -4.75
C ILE A 38 12.80 -7.46 -5.73
N ILE A 39 11.63 -7.04 -5.24
CA ILE A 39 10.46 -6.75 -6.10
C ILE A 39 10.80 -5.61 -7.08
N SER A 40 11.42 -4.54 -6.59
CA SER A 40 11.82 -3.39 -7.40
C SER A 40 12.77 -3.79 -8.53
N LEU A 41 13.82 -4.53 -8.21
CA LEU A 41 14.78 -5.02 -9.19
C LEU A 41 14.13 -5.98 -10.19
N ALA A 42 13.27 -6.89 -9.72
CA ALA A 42 12.58 -7.82 -10.60
C ALA A 42 11.70 -7.08 -11.63
N VAL A 43 10.90 -6.10 -11.19
CA VAL A 43 10.06 -5.32 -12.10
C VAL A 43 10.89 -4.39 -12.99
N TRP A 44 11.98 -3.81 -12.49
CA TRP A 44 12.88 -3.01 -13.30
C TRP A 44 13.57 -3.84 -14.41
N ILE A 45 14.00 -5.06 -14.09
CA ILE A 45 14.51 -6.01 -15.10
C ILE A 45 13.44 -6.30 -16.15
N LEU A 46 12.18 -6.48 -15.76
CA LEU A 46 11.08 -6.64 -16.72
C LEU A 46 10.92 -5.41 -17.62
N GLU A 47 11.04 -4.20 -17.09
CA GLU A 47 11.02 -2.96 -17.90
C GLU A 47 12.17 -2.91 -18.91
N ILE A 48 13.36 -3.39 -18.53
CA ILE A 48 14.54 -3.43 -19.40
C ILE A 48 14.34 -4.46 -20.53
N LEU A 49 13.83 -5.64 -20.19
CA LEU A 49 13.67 -6.75 -21.14
C LEU A 49 12.46 -6.56 -22.08
N PHE A 50 11.37 -5.96 -21.57
CA PHE A 50 10.10 -5.83 -22.29
C PHE A 50 9.52 -4.40 -22.29
N PRO A 51 10.31 -3.35 -22.65
CA PRO A 51 9.84 -1.98 -22.57
C PRO A 51 8.72 -1.70 -23.57
N TRP A 52 7.63 -1.10 -23.09
CA TRP A 52 6.59 -0.58 -23.97
C TRP A 52 7.05 0.68 -24.70
N ARG A 53 7.58 1.66 -23.94
CA ARG A 53 8.21 2.88 -24.47
C ARG A 53 9.70 2.64 -24.69
N LYS A 54 10.06 2.15 -25.88
CA LYS A 54 11.44 1.76 -26.22
C LYS A 54 12.47 2.90 -26.18
N ASN A 55 12.02 4.15 -26.34
CA ASN A 55 12.89 5.33 -26.34
C ASN A 55 13.02 5.98 -24.95
N GLN A 56 12.38 5.43 -23.90
CA GLN A 56 12.52 5.92 -22.54
C GLN A 56 13.84 5.42 -21.96
N ALA A 57 14.62 6.30 -21.33
CA ALA A 57 15.88 5.91 -20.70
C ALA A 57 15.65 4.95 -19.51
N LEU A 58 16.61 4.06 -19.26
CA LEU A 58 16.58 3.12 -18.13
C LEU A 58 16.50 3.86 -16.79
N PHE A 59 17.33 4.89 -16.63
CA PHE A 59 17.24 5.87 -15.56
C PHE A 59 16.46 7.08 -16.09
N ARG A 60 15.14 7.01 -15.97
CA ARG A 60 14.21 8.09 -16.33
C ARG A 60 14.48 9.38 -15.55
N LYS A 61 13.95 10.51 -16.02
CA LYS A 61 14.25 11.86 -15.50
C LYS A 61 14.16 11.99 -13.98
N ASP A 62 13.15 11.38 -13.37
CA ASP A 62 12.86 11.46 -11.93
C ASP A 62 13.23 10.16 -11.18
N PHE A 63 14.07 9.29 -11.74
CA PHE A 63 14.37 7.97 -11.17
C PHE A 63 14.83 8.03 -9.71
N TRP A 64 15.78 8.91 -9.38
CA TRP A 64 16.29 9.04 -8.01
C TRP A 64 15.29 9.66 -7.05
N LEU A 65 14.47 10.60 -7.54
CA LEU A 65 13.39 11.19 -6.73
C LEU A 65 12.36 10.12 -6.37
N ASP A 66 11.98 9.28 -7.33
CA ASP A 66 11.01 8.23 -7.12
C ASP A 66 11.59 7.10 -6.26
N THR A 67 12.88 6.79 -6.39
CA THR A 67 13.60 5.91 -5.46
C THR A 67 13.62 6.47 -4.04
N PHE A 68 13.86 7.77 -3.86
CA PHE A 68 13.75 8.41 -2.54
C PHE A 68 12.35 8.25 -1.96
N TYR A 69 11.31 8.60 -2.73
CA TYR A 69 9.92 8.43 -2.29
C TYR A 69 9.61 6.98 -1.96
N MET A 70 10.09 6.03 -2.76
CA MET A 70 9.94 4.61 -2.53
C MET A 70 10.44 4.20 -1.15
N PHE A 71 11.70 4.50 -0.80
CA PHE A 71 12.21 4.16 0.53
C PHE A 71 11.54 4.99 1.63
N PHE A 72 11.40 6.30 1.44
CA PHE A 72 10.81 7.20 2.43
C PHE A 72 9.38 6.78 2.78
N ASN A 73 8.50 6.63 1.78
CA ASN A 73 7.10 6.30 2.00
C ASN A 73 6.90 4.86 2.43
N PHE A 74 7.68 3.92 1.92
CA PHE A 74 7.55 2.50 2.29
C PHE A 74 7.87 2.30 3.77
N PHE A 75 8.98 2.87 4.25
CA PHE A 75 9.33 2.79 5.66
C PHE A 75 8.47 3.70 6.54
N LEU A 76 8.08 4.89 6.08
CA LEU A 76 7.11 5.71 6.82
C LEU A 76 5.77 4.97 6.99
N LEU A 77 5.31 4.27 5.97
CA LEU A 77 4.11 3.44 6.05
C LEU A 77 4.29 2.29 7.04
N ASN A 78 5.44 1.61 7.02
CA ASN A 78 5.73 0.56 8.01
C ASN A 78 5.79 1.11 9.44
N LEU A 79 6.28 2.33 9.65
CA LEU A 79 6.20 3.01 10.95
C LEU A 79 4.74 3.22 11.37
N ILE A 80 3.88 3.73 10.49
CA ILE A 80 2.47 3.97 10.80
C ILE A 80 1.77 2.65 11.12
N VAL A 81 2.01 1.60 10.32
CA VAL A 81 1.45 0.27 10.56
C VAL A 81 1.97 -0.32 11.86
N PHE A 82 3.27 -0.21 12.13
CA PHE A 82 3.88 -0.65 13.38
C PHE A 82 3.28 0.07 14.59
N ILE A 83 3.08 1.39 14.52
CA ILE A 83 2.40 2.15 15.57
C ILE A 83 0.96 1.68 15.71
N ALA A 84 0.19 1.60 14.63
CA ALA A 84 -1.22 1.22 14.65
C ALA A 84 -1.45 -0.21 15.15
N LEU A 85 -0.57 -1.14 14.79
CA LEU A 85 -0.59 -2.53 15.23
C LEU A 85 0.23 -2.76 16.50
N SER A 86 0.83 -1.72 17.09
CA SER A 86 1.49 -1.89 18.36
C SER A 86 0.44 -2.28 19.39
N ASN A 87 0.75 -3.30 20.20
CA ASN A 87 -0.10 -3.74 21.31
C ASN A 87 -0.54 -2.54 22.17
N THR A 88 0.32 -1.54 22.28
CA THR A 88 0.09 -0.30 23.00
C THR A 88 -1.03 0.58 22.42
N VAL A 89 -1.07 0.79 21.10
CA VAL A 89 -2.14 1.58 20.47
C VAL A 89 -3.46 0.80 20.45
N ALA A 90 -3.39 -0.52 20.22
CA ALA A 90 -4.55 -1.40 20.34
C ALA A 90 -5.12 -1.36 21.76
N GLU A 91 -4.26 -1.36 22.79
CA GLU A 91 -4.67 -1.27 24.20
C GLU A 91 -5.28 0.09 24.53
N ILE A 92 -4.71 1.20 24.04
CA ILE A 92 -5.33 2.54 24.22
C ILE A 92 -6.73 2.56 23.59
N PHE A 93 -6.87 2.01 22.39
CA PHE A 93 -8.16 1.99 21.73
C PHE A 93 -9.17 1.11 22.49
N ASN A 94 -8.73 -0.04 23.02
CA ASN A 94 -9.52 -0.86 23.95
C ASN A 94 -9.90 -0.10 25.23
N ASP A 95 -8.96 0.61 25.87
CA ASP A 95 -9.21 1.42 27.07
C ASP A 95 -10.30 2.47 26.81
N ILE A 96 -10.25 3.16 25.66
CA ILE A 96 -11.24 4.15 25.24
C ILE A 96 -12.60 3.50 24.99
N LEU A 97 -12.64 2.38 24.28
CA LEU A 97 -13.87 1.64 24.04
C LEU A 97 -14.47 1.12 25.36
N GLY A 98 -13.63 0.75 26.33
CA GLY A 98 -14.03 0.29 27.65
C GLY A 98 -14.81 1.34 28.43
N LEU A 99 -14.56 2.64 28.20
CA LEU A 99 -15.33 3.74 28.80
C LEU A 99 -16.82 3.70 28.46
N VAL A 100 -17.18 3.10 27.32
CA VAL A 100 -18.57 2.93 26.86
C VAL A 100 -19.03 1.47 26.89
N GLY A 101 -18.30 0.60 27.60
CA GLY A 101 -18.62 -0.83 27.74
C GLY A 101 -18.34 -1.65 26.49
N LEU A 102 -17.47 -1.18 25.59
CA LEU A 102 -17.09 -1.86 24.36
C LEU A 102 -15.62 -2.31 24.42
N SER A 103 -15.24 -3.20 23.53
CA SER A 103 -13.86 -3.65 23.30
C SER A 103 -13.62 -3.82 21.80
N LEU A 104 -12.38 -3.90 21.35
CA LEU A 104 -12.07 -4.28 19.96
C LEU A 104 -12.75 -5.59 19.55
N SER A 105 -12.78 -6.58 20.47
CA SER A 105 -13.48 -7.84 20.25
C SER A 105 -15.00 -7.69 20.11
N SER A 106 -15.60 -6.61 20.64
CA SER A 106 -17.02 -6.32 20.47
C SER A 106 -17.38 -5.98 19.02
N PHE A 107 -16.41 -5.53 18.22
CA PHE A 107 -16.59 -5.23 16.81
C PHE A 107 -16.16 -6.37 15.90
N GLN A 108 -15.55 -7.43 16.45
CA GLN A 108 -15.09 -8.56 15.68
C GLN A 108 -16.29 -9.47 15.35
N LEU A 109 -16.81 -9.35 14.13
CA LEU A 109 -17.98 -10.08 13.67
C LEU A 109 -17.63 -11.43 13.07
N PHE A 110 -16.40 -11.59 12.61
CA PHE A 110 -15.90 -12.78 11.96
C PHE A 110 -14.47 -13.05 12.44
N GLU A 111 -14.05 -14.32 12.46
CA GLU A 111 -12.65 -14.67 12.71
C GLU A 111 -12.16 -15.54 11.56
N VAL A 112 -11.38 -14.96 10.66
CA VAL A 112 -10.83 -15.67 9.49
C VAL A 112 -9.87 -16.79 9.84
N ASN A 113 -9.24 -16.77 11.03
CA ASN A 113 -8.38 -17.87 11.49
C ASN A 113 -9.16 -19.18 11.73
N LYS A 114 -10.49 -19.14 11.81
CA LYS A 114 -11.36 -20.33 11.87
C LYS A 114 -11.54 -20.99 10.49
N LEU A 115 -11.15 -20.31 9.41
CA LEU A 115 -11.15 -20.86 8.07
C LEU A 115 -9.79 -21.48 7.72
N PRO A 116 -9.73 -22.39 6.74
CA PRO A 116 -8.44 -22.78 6.16
C PRO A 116 -7.69 -21.54 5.63
N LYS A 117 -6.37 -21.51 5.88
CA LYS A 117 -5.50 -20.35 5.62
C LYS A 117 -5.70 -19.70 4.23
N PRO A 118 -5.83 -20.44 3.11
CA PRO A 118 -6.03 -19.83 1.80
C PRO A 118 -7.32 -18.99 1.71
N TRP A 119 -8.39 -19.40 2.38
CA TRP A 119 -9.65 -18.66 2.40
C TRP A 119 -9.55 -17.40 3.25
N GLY A 120 -8.86 -17.46 4.40
CA GLY A 120 -8.58 -16.27 5.21
C GLY A 120 -7.77 -15.23 4.43
N LEU A 121 -6.70 -15.66 3.75
CA LEU A 121 -5.89 -14.79 2.89
C LEU A 121 -6.66 -14.23 1.69
N PHE A 122 -7.53 -15.04 1.08
CA PHE A 122 -8.39 -14.59 -0.01
C PHE A 122 -9.37 -13.51 0.47
N ILE A 123 -10.02 -13.70 1.62
CA ILE A 123 -10.91 -12.70 2.22
C ILE A 123 -10.13 -11.42 2.55
N PHE A 124 -8.94 -11.53 3.14
CA PHE A 124 -8.06 -10.38 3.38
C PHE A 124 -7.82 -9.63 2.08
N PHE A 125 -7.33 -10.31 1.05
CA PHE A 125 -7.03 -9.70 -0.23
C PHE A 125 -8.24 -8.96 -0.82
N ILE A 126 -9.41 -9.61 -0.87
CA ILE A 126 -10.63 -9.01 -1.44
C ILE A 126 -11.06 -7.76 -0.66
N VAL A 127 -11.07 -7.82 0.68
CA VAL A 127 -11.44 -6.67 1.52
C VAL A 127 -10.43 -5.55 1.35
N ALA A 128 -9.14 -5.88 1.37
CA ALA A 128 -8.06 -4.90 1.24
C ALA A 128 -8.08 -4.21 -0.14
N ASP A 129 -8.27 -4.95 -1.22
CA ASP A 129 -8.33 -4.38 -2.57
C ASP A 129 -9.60 -3.51 -2.75
N PHE A 130 -10.76 -3.98 -2.27
CA PHE A 130 -12.01 -3.21 -2.32
C PHE A 130 -11.93 -1.89 -1.55
N VAL A 131 -11.35 -1.91 -0.34
CA VAL A 131 -11.18 -0.70 0.47
C VAL A 131 -10.18 0.26 -0.16
N GLN A 132 -9.07 -0.26 -0.69
CA GLN A 132 -8.09 0.55 -1.40
C GLN A 132 -8.69 1.18 -2.66
N TRP A 133 -9.48 0.44 -3.44
CA TRP A 133 -10.18 0.96 -4.61
C TRP A 133 -11.12 2.10 -4.27
N ASN A 134 -11.92 1.97 -3.20
CA ASN A 134 -12.80 3.05 -2.75
C ASN A 134 -12.01 4.26 -2.23
N THR A 135 -10.93 4.01 -1.51
CA THR A 135 -10.04 5.09 -1.03
C THR A 135 -9.43 5.84 -2.20
N HIS A 136 -8.97 5.12 -3.22
CA HIS A 136 -8.41 5.71 -4.43
C HIS A 136 -9.44 6.60 -5.15
N ARG A 137 -10.68 6.13 -5.29
CA ARG A 137 -11.79 6.94 -5.82
C ARG A 137 -12.04 8.19 -4.97
N LEU A 138 -11.97 8.07 -3.65
CA LEU A 138 -12.16 9.19 -2.73
C LEU A 138 -11.05 10.25 -2.90
N LEU A 139 -9.79 9.82 -3.02
CA LEU A 139 -8.64 10.70 -3.27
C LEU A 139 -8.81 11.51 -4.56
N HIS A 140 -9.43 10.94 -5.58
CA HIS A 140 -9.72 11.62 -6.84
C HIS A 140 -10.94 12.56 -6.81
N ARG A 141 -11.91 12.28 -5.94
CA ARG A 141 -13.20 13.00 -5.92
C ARG A 141 -13.22 14.17 -4.94
N VAL A 142 -12.51 14.05 -3.82
CA VAL A 142 -12.52 15.07 -2.76
C VAL A 142 -11.36 16.05 -2.99
N PRO A 143 -11.60 17.36 -3.24
CA PRO A 143 -10.54 18.31 -3.57
C PRO A 143 -9.43 18.41 -2.51
N PHE A 144 -9.78 18.29 -1.22
CA PHE A 144 -8.80 18.27 -0.14
C PHE A 144 -7.83 17.09 -0.27
N LEU A 145 -8.36 15.88 -0.46
CA LEU A 145 -7.57 14.66 -0.59
C LEU A 145 -6.79 14.59 -1.90
N TRP A 146 -7.33 15.18 -2.97
CA TRP A 146 -6.62 15.33 -4.24
C TRP A 146 -5.32 16.12 -4.10
N ASN A 147 -5.21 17.05 -3.15
CA ASN A 147 -3.96 17.77 -2.92
C ASN A 147 -2.80 16.85 -2.51
N PHE A 148 -3.10 15.71 -1.90
CA PHE A 148 -2.13 14.66 -1.63
C PHE A 148 -1.86 13.85 -2.90
N HIS A 149 -2.93 13.30 -3.49
CA HIS A 149 -2.85 12.35 -4.59
C HIS A 149 -2.32 12.94 -5.92
N LYS A 150 -2.42 14.26 -6.12
CA LYS A 150 -1.81 14.91 -7.29
C LYS A 150 -0.29 14.79 -7.35
N VAL A 151 0.39 14.52 -6.22
CA VAL A 151 1.83 14.20 -6.20
C VAL A 151 2.09 12.90 -6.94
N HIS A 152 1.23 11.90 -6.73
CA HIS A 152 1.27 10.64 -7.46
C HIS A 152 1.05 10.83 -8.96
N HIS A 153 0.04 11.62 -9.33
CA HIS A 153 -0.23 11.97 -10.73
C HIS A 153 0.75 12.98 -11.36
N SER A 154 1.76 13.44 -10.61
CA SER A 154 2.75 14.40 -11.13
C SER A 154 3.84 13.75 -11.99
N VAL A 155 3.86 12.41 -12.05
CA VAL A 155 4.87 11.62 -12.76
C VAL A 155 4.80 11.89 -14.26
N LYS A 156 5.94 12.27 -14.85
CA LYS A 156 6.05 12.59 -16.28
C LYS A 156 6.46 11.39 -17.13
N GLU A 157 7.36 10.57 -16.59
CA GLU A 157 7.86 9.34 -17.20
C GLU A 157 7.53 8.20 -16.25
N MET A 158 6.58 7.35 -16.65
CA MET A 158 6.11 6.21 -15.87
C MET A 158 7.21 5.15 -15.79
N GLY A 159 7.37 4.56 -14.61
CA GLY A 159 8.16 3.36 -14.40
C GLY A 159 7.89 2.80 -13.01
N PHE A 160 8.43 1.60 -12.69
CA PHE A 160 8.05 0.86 -11.47
C PHE A 160 8.08 1.72 -10.20
N ALA A 161 9.13 2.52 -9.99
CA ALA A 161 9.32 3.29 -8.76
C ALA A 161 8.32 4.45 -8.62
N ALA A 162 7.69 4.90 -9.71
CA ALA A 162 6.65 5.92 -9.68
C ALA A 162 5.43 5.49 -8.85
N HIS A 163 5.25 4.16 -8.66
CA HIS A 163 4.24 3.59 -7.79
C HIS A 163 4.24 4.24 -6.40
N LEU A 164 5.41 4.43 -5.80
CA LEU A 164 5.54 4.90 -4.41
C LEU A 164 5.81 6.40 -4.30
N ARG A 165 5.80 7.12 -5.43
CA ARG A 165 5.79 8.58 -5.44
C ARG A 165 4.39 9.05 -5.11
N TYR A 166 4.17 9.41 -3.85
CA TYR A 166 2.93 9.98 -3.37
C TYR A 166 3.18 10.83 -2.13
N HIS A 167 2.20 11.64 -1.75
CA HIS A 167 2.31 12.45 -0.55
C HIS A 167 2.20 11.55 0.71
N TRP A 168 2.97 11.86 1.76
CA TRP A 168 3.06 11.02 2.98
C TRP A 168 1.72 10.83 3.72
N MET A 169 0.75 11.73 3.51
CA MET A 169 -0.62 11.59 4.03
C MET A 169 -1.44 10.50 3.32
N GLU A 170 -1.08 10.08 2.10
CA GLU A 170 -1.84 9.03 1.41
C GLU A 170 -1.79 7.70 2.18
N PRO A 171 -0.63 7.20 2.63
CA PRO A 171 -0.56 6.08 3.57
C PRO A 171 -1.46 6.23 4.78
N VAL A 172 -1.50 7.41 5.41
CA VAL A 172 -2.34 7.67 6.58
C VAL A 172 -3.81 7.41 6.22
N VAL A 173 -4.30 8.01 5.14
CA VAL A 173 -5.70 7.84 4.68
C VAL A 173 -6.00 6.38 4.32
N TYR A 174 -5.15 5.74 3.51
CA TYR A 174 -5.33 4.35 3.11
C TYR A 174 -5.36 3.40 4.30
N LYS A 175 -4.42 3.55 5.24
CA LYS A 175 -4.30 2.63 6.38
C LYS A 175 -5.37 2.88 7.43
N SER A 176 -5.73 4.13 7.73
CA SER A 176 -6.83 4.42 8.65
C SER A 176 -8.16 3.83 8.18
N ILE A 177 -8.46 3.93 6.88
CA ILE A 177 -9.70 3.35 6.33
C ILE A 177 -9.62 1.82 6.27
N LEU A 178 -8.47 1.26 5.86
CA LEU A 178 -8.28 -0.19 5.77
C LEU A 178 -8.32 -0.89 7.14
N TYR A 179 -7.82 -0.24 8.19
CA TYR A 179 -7.75 -0.85 9.51
C TYR A 179 -9.12 -1.19 10.10
N ILE A 180 -10.13 -0.35 9.85
CA ILE A 180 -11.50 -0.54 10.36
C ILE A 180 -12.10 -1.90 9.95
N PRO A 181 -12.23 -2.25 8.65
CA PRO A 181 -12.76 -3.54 8.24
C PRO A 181 -11.86 -4.72 8.61
N LEU A 182 -10.53 -4.54 8.65
CA LEU A 182 -9.63 -5.60 9.10
C LEU A 182 -9.79 -5.89 10.60
N ALA A 183 -10.04 -4.88 11.43
CA ALA A 183 -10.34 -5.08 12.85
C ALA A 183 -11.66 -5.82 13.06
N ILE A 184 -12.67 -5.57 12.21
CA ILE A 184 -13.97 -6.26 12.26
C ILE A 184 -13.86 -7.75 11.87
N ILE A 185 -12.98 -8.08 10.93
CA ILE A 185 -12.77 -9.45 10.43
C ILE A 185 -11.71 -10.21 11.25
N GLY A 186 -10.81 -9.48 11.92
CA GLY A 186 -9.81 -9.95 12.88
C GLY A 186 -8.99 -11.17 12.44
N GLY A 187 -8.32 -11.84 13.37
CA GLY A 187 -7.73 -13.18 13.14
C GLY A 187 -6.59 -13.27 12.11
N PHE A 188 -5.98 -12.17 11.72
CA PHE A 188 -4.80 -12.16 10.83
C PHE A 188 -3.50 -12.17 11.62
N GLU A 189 -2.52 -12.94 11.15
CA GLU A 189 -1.17 -12.93 11.69
C GLU A 189 -0.31 -11.87 10.98
N ALA A 190 0.78 -11.44 11.62
CA ALA A 190 1.71 -10.48 10.99
C ALA A 190 2.25 -10.97 9.64
N GLN A 191 2.45 -12.28 9.50
CA GLN A 191 2.87 -12.92 8.25
C GLN A 191 1.81 -12.83 7.14
N ASP A 192 0.51 -12.81 7.48
CA ASP A 192 -0.57 -12.62 6.50
C ASP A 192 -0.54 -11.21 5.93
N VAL A 193 -0.33 -10.23 6.82
CA VAL A 193 -0.20 -8.83 6.43
C VAL A 193 1.01 -8.65 5.53
N ALA A 194 2.14 -9.26 5.86
CA ALA A 194 3.35 -9.22 5.02
C ALA A 194 3.11 -9.83 3.63
N LEU A 195 2.47 -11.00 3.57
CA LEU A 195 2.18 -11.68 2.31
C LEU A 195 1.29 -10.83 1.39
N VAL A 196 0.17 -10.32 1.92
CA VAL A 196 -0.75 -9.45 1.17
C VAL A 196 -0.07 -8.13 0.79
N HIS A 197 0.80 -7.61 1.67
CA HIS A 197 1.55 -6.39 1.39
C HIS A 197 2.53 -6.56 0.23
N PHE A 198 3.38 -7.60 0.23
CA PHE A 198 4.32 -7.86 -0.87
C PHE A 198 3.59 -8.15 -2.18
N PHE A 199 2.47 -8.86 -2.13
CA PHE A 199 1.62 -9.06 -3.30
C PHE A 199 1.13 -7.71 -3.87
N ASN A 200 0.54 -6.86 -3.04
CA ASN A 200 0.06 -5.54 -3.46
C ASN A 200 1.19 -4.64 -3.98
N ILE A 201 2.36 -4.67 -3.34
CA ILE A 201 3.53 -3.91 -3.79
C ILE A 201 3.99 -4.39 -5.17
N THR A 202 4.02 -5.70 -5.40
CA THR A 202 4.37 -6.29 -6.71
C THR A 202 3.39 -5.84 -7.79
N ILE A 203 2.08 -5.95 -7.53
CA ILE A 203 1.04 -5.49 -8.47
C ILE A 203 1.15 -3.99 -8.73
N GLY A 204 1.34 -3.18 -7.68
CA GLY A 204 1.52 -1.74 -7.81
C GLY A 204 2.74 -1.38 -8.67
N HIS A 205 3.87 -2.04 -8.46
CA HIS A 205 5.07 -1.86 -9.29
C HIS A 205 4.80 -2.21 -10.75
N LEU A 206 4.19 -3.37 -11.01
CA LEU A 206 3.81 -3.79 -12.35
C LEU A 206 2.89 -2.77 -13.02
N ASN A 207 1.84 -2.30 -12.32
CA ASN A 207 0.90 -1.31 -12.85
C ASN A 207 1.56 0.00 -13.29
N HIS A 208 2.62 0.44 -12.62
CA HIS A 208 3.34 1.67 -12.97
C HIS A 208 4.49 1.43 -13.95
N ALA A 209 4.88 0.17 -14.14
CA ALA A 209 6.01 -0.18 -14.97
C ALA A 209 5.77 0.19 -16.44
N ASN A 210 6.85 0.49 -17.16
CA ASN A 210 6.89 0.68 -18.60
C ASN A 210 6.68 -0.64 -19.36
N LEU A 211 5.62 -1.37 -19.03
CA LEU A 211 5.25 -2.65 -19.61
C LEU A 211 3.98 -2.51 -20.45
N GLY A 212 3.96 -3.16 -21.61
CA GLY A 212 2.87 -3.08 -22.57
C GLY A 212 1.79 -4.14 -22.33
N TRP A 213 1.70 -4.68 -21.11
CA TRP A 213 0.86 -5.85 -20.82
C TRP A 213 -0.61 -5.43 -20.62
N ASP A 214 -1.52 -6.10 -21.33
CA ASP A 214 -2.98 -5.88 -21.20
C ASP A 214 -3.73 -7.07 -20.58
N TYR A 215 -3.01 -8.17 -20.27
CA TYR A 215 -3.56 -9.40 -19.70
C TYR A 215 -4.67 -10.09 -20.51
N GLY A 216 -4.88 -9.75 -21.79
CA GLY A 216 -5.84 -10.44 -22.65
C GLY A 216 -7.28 -10.45 -22.09
N LYS A 217 -7.83 -11.65 -21.82
CA LYS A 217 -9.19 -11.80 -21.23
C LYS A 217 -9.21 -11.47 -19.73
N LEU A 218 -8.07 -11.60 -19.04
CA LEU A 218 -7.98 -11.35 -17.60
C LEU A 218 -8.14 -9.85 -17.25
N LYS A 219 -8.03 -8.96 -18.24
CA LYS A 219 -8.26 -7.51 -18.12
C LYS A 219 -9.65 -7.07 -17.68
N TYR A 220 -10.62 -7.99 -17.70
CA TYR A 220 -11.97 -7.74 -17.20
C TYR A 220 -12.08 -7.96 -15.69
N ILE A 221 -11.10 -8.63 -15.09
CA ILE A 221 -11.02 -8.91 -13.66
C ILE A 221 -9.88 -8.12 -13.02
N PHE A 222 -8.70 -8.13 -13.64
CA PHE A 222 -7.49 -7.53 -13.11
C PHE A 222 -7.14 -6.21 -13.80
N ASN A 223 -6.67 -5.26 -13.00
CA ASN A 223 -5.96 -4.09 -13.49
C ASN A 223 -4.61 -4.51 -14.11
N ASN A 224 -4.04 -3.66 -14.96
CA ASN A 224 -2.78 -3.96 -15.65
C ASN A 224 -2.02 -2.68 -16.00
N PRO A 225 -0.74 -2.80 -16.41
CA PRO A 225 0.11 -1.64 -16.68
C PRO A 225 -0.47 -0.67 -17.71
N LYS A 226 -1.04 -1.18 -18.82
CA LYS A 226 -1.68 -0.34 -19.83
C LYS A 226 -2.85 0.46 -19.27
N MET A 227 -3.74 -0.20 -18.52
CA MET A 227 -4.92 0.45 -17.94
C MET A 227 -4.55 1.49 -16.88
N HIS A 228 -3.53 1.22 -16.06
CA HIS A 228 -3.09 2.14 -15.02
C HIS A 228 -2.35 3.36 -15.58
N ILE A 229 -1.63 3.22 -16.69
CA ILE A 229 -1.04 4.38 -17.40
C ILE A 229 -2.14 5.34 -17.90
N TRP A 230 -3.29 4.82 -18.35
CA TRP A 230 -4.43 5.66 -18.73
C TRP A 230 -5.08 6.37 -17.55
N HIS A 231 -5.04 5.78 -16.36
CA HIS A 231 -5.48 6.43 -15.13
C HIS A 231 -4.66 7.69 -14.83
N HIS A 232 -3.34 7.63 -15.06
CA HIS A 232 -2.39 8.75 -14.94
C HIS A 232 -2.44 9.77 -16.10
N ALA A 233 -3.41 9.66 -17.02
CA ALA A 233 -3.47 10.54 -18.18
C ALA A 233 -3.73 12.00 -17.78
N LYS A 234 -2.78 12.89 -18.10
CA LYS A 234 -2.89 14.34 -17.85
C LYS A 234 -4.15 14.98 -18.46
N LYS A 235 -4.57 14.51 -19.65
CA LYS A 235 -5.77 15.02 -20.33
C LYS A 235 -6.86 13.97 -20.29
N LEU A 236 -7.86 14.22 -19.45
CA LEU A 236 -9.01 13.34 -19.28
C LEU A 236 -10.11 13.65 -20.32
N PRO A 237 -10.90 12.64 -20.73
CA PRO A 237 -12.11 12.85 -21.50
C PRO A 237 -13.12 13.75 -20.74
N LYS A 238 -13.92 14.54 -21.47
CA LYS A 238 -14.92 15.45 -20.87
C LYS A 238 -15.90 14.74 -19.92
N HIS A 239 -16.24 13.48 -20.20
CA HIS A 239 -17.18 12.68 -19.39
C HIS A 239 -16.52 12.05 -18.15
N ALA A 240 -15.19 12.10 -18.01
CA ALA A 240 -14.43 11.46 -16.94
C ALA A 240 -13.66 12.48 -16.11
N ARG A 241 -14.39 13.47 -15.56
CA ARG A 241 -13.82 14.65 -14.86
C ARG A 241 -12.87 14.30 -13.71
N PHE A 242 -13.10 13.18 -13.03
CA PHE A 242 -12.34 12.78 -11.83
C PHE A 242 -11.33 11.66 -12.10
N GLY A 243 -11.04 11.34 -13.36
CA GLY A 243 -10.16 10.24 -13.74
C GLY A 243 -10.92 9.03 -14.26
N VAL A 244 -10.16 8.01 -14.64
CA VAL A 244 -10.64 6.71 -15.13
C VAL A 244 -9.85 5.61 -14.43
N ASN A 245 -10.39 4.39 -14.36
CA ASN A 245 -9.73 3.20 -13.83
C ASN A 245 -9.04 3.40 -12.46
N TYR A 246 -9.78 3.19 -11.37
CA TYR A 246 -9.26 3.32 -10.01
C TYR A 246 -8.76 1.98 -9.44
N GLY A 247 -8.77 0.91 -10.24
CA GLY A 247 -8.31 -0.43 -9.88
C GLY A 247 -6.88 -0.42 -9.38
N LEU A 248 -6.60 -1.16 -8.32
CA LEU A 248 -5.23 -1.45 -7.89
C LEU A 248 -4.86 -2.84 -8.38
N THR A 249 -5.46 -3.89 -7.82
CA THR A 249 -5.33 -5.25 -8.34
C THR A 249 -6.54 -5.64 -9.17
N LEU A 250 -7.74 -5.48 -8.62
CA LEU A 250 -8.99 -5.76 -9.32
C LEU A 250 -9.50 -4.49 -10.01
N ARG A 251 -10.29 -4.68 -11.06
CA ARG A 251 -10.82 -3.60 -11.91
C ARG A 251 -12.13 -3.02 -11.38
#